data_AF-A0A165I0R8-F1
#
_entry.id   AF-A0A165I0R8-F1
#
_cell.length_a   1.000
_cell.length_b   1.000
_cell.length_c   1.000
_cell.angle_alpha   90.00
_cell.angle_beta   90.00
_cell.angle_gamma   90.00
#
_symmetry.space_group_name_H-M   'P 1'
#
loop_
_entity.id
_entity.type
_entity.pdbx_description
1 polymer ?
#
loop_
_entity_poly.entity_id
_entity_poly.type
_entity_poly.pdbx_seq_one_letter_code
_entity_poly.pdbx_strand_id
1 'polypeptide(L)'
;YRWSLLYVFALFICGTLNLAFGIKWNQMIWIDDRNFPGGPNAFVSIMFSDPINVTSNAAYLTGNILADAFVLWRCFIIWNSNILIILFPVLMFLGTFVCGIFVMVQTSQPGANLWTRVTVNFLIPYFSLSIALNIIVTLMIVGYLFSHRRSIEASIGKQHAKQYTSVIAMVTESAALYSVFSIIFIIAYGRNDPAQNLFLPALGQVQCIAPLLILLRVAYGRAYTEATS
;
A
#
# COMPACT_ATOMS: atom_id res chain seq x y z
N TYR A 1 -11.96 -15.89 11.30
CA TYR A 1 -10.94 -15.54 12.33
C TYR A 1 -9.55 -16.06 12.00
N ARG A 2 -9.34 -17.33 11.65
CA ARG A 2 -7.97 -17.87 11.38
C ARG A 2 -7.26 -17.20 10.18
N TRP A 3 -7.97 -16.98 9.09
CA TRP A 3 -7.43 -16.34 7.87
C TRP A 3 -7.02 -14.86 8.07
N SER A 4 -7.80 -14.10 8.84
CA SER A 4 -7.51 -12.68 9.10
C SER A 4 -6.26 -12.48 9.97
N LEU A 5 -6.00 -13.39 10.92
CA LEU A 5 -4.79 -13.34 11.74
C LEU A 5 -3.54 -13.66 10.90
N LEU A 6 -3.58 -14.72 10.09
CA LEU A 6 -2.49 -15.06 9.17
C LEU A 6 -2.13 -13.88 8.25
N TYR A 7 -3.14 -13.18 7.74
CA TYR A 7 -2.96 -11.99 6.91
C TYR A 7 -2.28 -10.84 7.68
N VAL A 8 -2.72 -10.54 8.90
CA VAL A 8 -2.11 -9.50 9.75
C VAL A 8 -0.66 -9.84 10.07
N PHE A 9 -0.37 -11.09 10.42
CA PHE A 9 1.01 -11.54 10.65
C PHE A 9 1.87 -11.42 9.38
N ALA A 10 1.34 -11.78 8.21
CA ALA A 10 2.06 -11.64 6.94
C ALA A 10 2.40 -10.18 6.62
N LEU A 11 1.44 -9.25 6.78
CA LEU A 11 1.67 -7.82 6.61
C LEU A 11 2.70 -7.30 7.63
N PHE A 12 2.58 -7.72 8.88
CA PHE A 12 3.49 -7.30 9.95
C PHE A 12 4.93 -7.75 9.67
N ILE A 13 5.11 -8.99 9.21
CA ILE A 13 6.42 -9.52 8.80
C ILE A 13 6.98 -8.70 7.63
N CYS A 14 6.18 -8.46 6.58
CA CYS A 14 6.62 -7.67 5.42
C CYS A 14 7.03 -6.25 5.83
N GLY A 15 6.22 -5.57 6.65
CA GLY A 15 6.52 -4.23 7.15
C GLY A 15 7.78 -4.19 8.02
N THR A 16 7.95 -5.20 8.89
CA THR A 16 9.13 -5.32 9.76
C THR A 16 10.40 -5.55 8.95
N LEU A 17 10.37 -6.45 7.95
CA LEU A 17 11.51 -6.71 7.06
C LEU A 17 11.87 -5.46 6.27
N ASN A 18 10.89 -4.79 5.66
CA ASN A 18 11.13 -3.55 4.93
C ASN A 18 11.81 -2.49 5.81
N LEU A 19 11.30 -2.28 7.04
CA LEU A 19 11.88 -1.31 7.96
C LEU A 19 13.29 -1.72 8.41
N ALA A 20 13.50 -2.97 8.80
CA ALA A 20 14.78 -3.47 9.30
C ALA A 20 15.88 -3.38 8.24
N PHE A 21 15.62 -3.88 7.04
CA PHE A 21 16.59 -3.80 5.93
C PHE A 21 16.75 -2.36 5.43
N GLY A 22 15.69 -1.54 5.45
CA GLY A 22 15.78 -0.12 5.14
C GLY A 22 16.66 0.67 6.12
N ILE A 23 16.57 0.38 7.42
CA ILE A 23 17.45 0.97 8.44
C ILE A 23 18.89 0.52 8.22
N LYS A 24 19.12 -0.78 7.98
CA LYS A 24 20.47 -1.29 7.70
C LYS A 24 21.07 -0.67 6.44
N TRP A 25 20.28 -0.49 5.39
CA TRP A 25 20.67 0.21 4.17
C TRP A 25 21.10 1.65 4.46
N ASN A 26 20.29 2.41 5.22
CA ASN A 26 20.64 3.77 5.62
C ASN A 26 21.90 3.82 6.51
N GLN A 27 22.08 2.85 7.40
CA GLN A 27 23.30 2.75 8.20
C GLN A 27 24.54 2.58 7.31
N MET A 28 24.48 1.73 6.29
CA MET A 28 25.62 1.54 5.38
C MET A 28 25.95 2.83 4.62
N ILE A 29 24.92 3.52 4.11
CA ILE A 29 25.09 4.78 3.36
C ILE A 29 25.71 5.89 4.21
N TRP A 30 25.23 6.06 5.45
CA TRP A 30 25.52 7.27 6.24
C TRP A 30 26.56 7.06 7.36
N ILE A 31 26.80 5.82 7.78
CA ILE A 31 27.69 5.47 8.90
C ILE A 31 28.86 4.62 8.39
N ASP A 32 28.59 3.43 7.85
CA ASP A 32 29.65 2.45 7.57
C ASP A 32 30.52 2.86 6.37
N ASP A 33 29.91 3.29 5.26
CA ASP A 33 30.59 3.64 3.99
C ASP A 33 30.50 5.14 3.66
N ARG A 34 30.44 5.99 4.68
CA ARG A 34 30.29 7.45 4.52
C ARG A 34 31.34 8.10 3.59
N ASN A 35 32.56 7.55 3.59
CA ASN A 35 33.70 8.06 2.82
C ASN A 35 33.84 7.42 1.43
N PHE A 36 32.81 6.73 0.94
CA PHE A 36 32.83 6.14 -0.40
C PHE A 36 33.17 7.20 -1.47
N PRO A 37 33.97 6.89 -2.50
CA PRO A 37 34.32 7.85 -3.54
C PRO A 37 33.07 8.41 -4.23
N GLY A 38 32.86 9.73 -4.14
CA GLY A 38 31.64 10.39 -4.63
C GLY A 38 30.54 10.61 -3.58
N GLY A 39 30.77 10.19 -2.34
CA GLY A 39 29.90 10.41 -1.18
C GLY A 39 28.69 9.47 -1.12
N PRO A 40 27.79 9.68 -0.14
CA PRO A 40 26.65 8.81 0.13
C PRO A 40 25.71 8.64 -1.07
N ASN A 41 25.54 9.67 -1.90
CA ASN A 41 24.67 9.60 -3.07
C ASN A 41 25.28 8.72 -4.19
N ALA A 42 26.61 8.74 -4.34
CA ALA A 42 27.30 7.85 -5.27
C ALA A 42 27.21 6.39 -4.81
N PHE A 43 27.38 6.14 -3.51
CA PHE A 43 27.18 4.81 -2.92
C PHE A 43 25.78 4.27 -3.22
N VAL A 44 24.73 5.06 -2.98
CA VAL A 44 23.35 4.66 -3.28
C VAL A 44 23.18 4.33 -4.76
N SER A 45 23.81 5.09 -5.66
CA SER A 45 23.70 4.89 -7.11
C SER A 45 24.55 3.74 -7.66
N ILE A 46 25.55 3.26 -6.93
CA ILE A 46 26.47 2.21 -7.41
C ILE A 46 26.11 0.88 -6.76
N MET A 47 25.80 0.90 -5.47
CA MET A 47 25.40 -0.27 -4.70
C MET A 47 23.87 -0.45 -4.61
N PHE A 48 23.09 0.20 -5.48
CA PHE A 48 21.63 0.12 -5.41
C PHE A 48 21.09 -1.33 -5.46
N SER A 49 21.77 -2.20 -6.21
CA SER A 49 21.46 -3.62 -6.36
C SER A 49 21.94 -4.48 -5.18
N ASP A 50 22.44 -3.89 -4.10
CA ASP A 50 22.86 -4.62 -2.92
C ASP A 50 21.70 -5.48 -2.37
N PRO A 51 21.95 -6.73 -1.98
CA PRO A 51 20.92 -7.63 -1.45
C PRO A 51 20.08 -7.04 -0.32
N ILE A 52 20.65 -6.15 0.51
CA ILE A 52 19.95 -5.51 1.62
C ILE A 52 18.88 -4.54 1.09
N ASN A 53 19.22 -3.73 0.09
CA ASN A 53 18.29 -2.78 -0.53
C ASN A 53 17.23 -3.53 -1.34
N VAL A 54 17.63 -4.53 -2.14
CA VAL A 54 16.69 -5.35 -2.93
C VAL A 54 15.69 -6.07 -2.03
N THR A 55 16.15 -6.67 -0.93
CA THR A 55 15.26 -7.34 0.04
C THR A 55 14.29 -6.36 0.70
N SER A 56 14.76 -5.15 1.04
CA SER A 56 13.90 -4.11 1.59
C SER A 56 12.78 -3.71 0.64
N ASN A 57 13.10 -3.42 -0.63
CA ASN A 57 12.10 -3.06 -1.63
C ASN A 57 11.17 -4.24 -1.94
N ALA A 58 11.67 -5.49 -1.95
CA ALA A 58 10.88 -6.68 -2.23
C ALA A 58 9.82 -6.92 -1.14
N ALA A 59 10.22 -6.74 0.12
CA ALA A 59 9.30 -6.79 1.25
C ALA A 59 8.25 -5.68 1.16
N TYR A 60 8.65 -4.47 0.73
CA TYR A 60 7.73 -3.36 0.49
C TYR A 60 6.68 -3.67 -0.58
N LEU A 61 7.10 -4.10 -1.78
CA LEU A 61 6.16 -4.41 -2.85
C LEU A 61 5.23 -5.56 -2.49
N THR A 62 5.76 -6.60 -1.83
CA THR A 62 4.95 -7.71 -1.34
C THR A 62 3.89 -7.23 -0.34
N GLY A 63 4.26 -6.34 0.59
CA GLY A 63 3.34 -5.70 1.53
C GLY A 63 2.23 -4.91 0.83
N ASN A 64 2.57 -4.13 -0.20
CA ASN A 64 1.59 -3.38 -0.99
C ASN A 64 0.65 -4.29 -1.78
N ILE A 65 1.16 -5.34 -2.41
CA ILE A 65 0.34 -6.31 -3.15
C ILE A 65 -0.64 -7.00 -2.20
N LEU A 66 -0.19 -7.38 -0.99
CA LEU A 66 -1.06 -7.94 0.03
C LEU A 66 -2.15 -6.94 0.47
N ALA A 67 -1.77 -5.68 0.71
CA ALA A 67 -2.70 -4.62 1.08
C ALA A 67 -3.78 -4.41 0.01
N ASP A 68 -3.38 -4.23 -1.25
CA ASP A 68 -4.31 -4.03 -2.37
C ASP A 68 -5.22 -5.26 -2.57
N ALA A 69 -4.66 -6.47 -2.44
CA ALA A 69 -5.44 -7.72 -2.51
C ALA A 69 -6.51 -7.82 -1.41
N PHE A 70 -6.23 -7.33 -0.20
CA PHE A 70 -7.21 -7.32 0.87
C PHE A 70 -8.36 -6.34 0.62
N VAL A 71 -8.06 -5.14 0.10
CA VAL A 71 -9.11 -4.18 -0.26
C VAL A 71 -10.00 -4.75 -1.38
N LEU A 72 -9.41 -5.41 -2.39
CA LEU A 72 -10.14 -6.10 -3.45
C LEU A 72 -11.03 -7.23 -2.91
N TRP A 73 -10.49 -8.06 -2.01
CA TRP A 73 -11.26 -9.14 -1.37
C TRP A 73 -12.48 -8.60 -0.61
N ARG A 74 -12.33 -7.46 0.08
CA ARG A 74 -13.48 -6.80 0.73
C ARG A 74 -14.49 -6.29 -0.28
N CYS A 75 -14.04 -5.68 -1.36
CA CYS A 75 -14.93 -5.24 -2.43
C CYS A 75 -15.71 -6.43 -3.03
N PHE A 76 -15.05 -7.58 -3.20
CA PHE A 76 -15.65 -8.81 -3.71
C PHE A 76 -16.79 -9.33 -2.82
N ILE A 77 -16.55 -9.38 -1.51
CA ILE A 77 -17.57 -9.82 -0.54
C ILE A 77 -18.74 -8.83 -0.47
N ILE A 78 -18.45 -7.54 -0.46
CA ILE A 78 -19.46 -6.49 -0.33
C ILE A 78 -20.45 -6.53 -1.51
N TRP A 79 -19.95 -6.73 -2.74
CA TRP A 79 -20.79 -6.77 -3.95
C TRP A 79 -21.46 -8.13 -4.21
N ASN A 80 -21.52 -9.01 -3.21
CA ASN A 80 -22.12 -10.36 -3.32
C ASN A 80 -21.63 -11.14 -4.55
N SER A 81 -20.32 -11.06 -4.85
CA SER A 81 -19.70 -11.74 -6.00
C SER A 81 -20.15 -11.25 -7.39
N ASN A 82 -20.59 -10.00 -7.55
CA ASN A 82 -20.91 -9.45 -8.88
C ASN A 82 -19.62 -9.23 -9.72
N ILE A 83 -19.26 -10.24 -10.52
CA ILE A 83 -17.99 -10.36 -11.24
C ILE A 83 -17.77 -9.18 -12.20
N LEU A 84 -18.84 -8.64 -12.81
CA LEU A 84 -18.73 -7.60 -13.83
C LEU A 84 -18.10 -6.31 -13.29
N ILE A 85 -18.43 -5.97 -12.05
CA ILE A 85 -17.99 -4.73 -11.40
C ILE A 85 -16.59 -4.88 -10.80
N ILE A 86 -16.24 -6.11 -10.40
CA ILE A 86 -14.94 -6.45 -9.80
C ILE A 86 -13.87 -6.67 -10.86
N LEU A 87 -14.27 -7.00 -12.10
CA LEU A 87 -13.34 -7.23 -13.20
C LEU A 87 -12.41 -6.03 -13.42
N PHE A 88 -12.93 -4.81 -13.35
CA PHE A 88 -12.14 -3.60 -13.60
C PHE A 88 -11.05 -3.37 -12.53
N PRO A 89 -11.34 -3.38 -11.21
CA PRO A 89 -10.31 -3.35 -10.18
C PRO A 89 -9.29 -4.49 -10.26
N VAL A 90 -9.71 -5.70 -10.64
CA VAL A 90 -8.82 -6.85 -10.78
C VAL A 90 -7.84 -6.66 -11.94
N LEU A 91 -8.29 -6.13 -13.08
CA LEU A 91 -7.40 -5.82 -14.20
C LEU A 91 -6.36 -4.76 -13.82
N MET A 92 -6.76 -3.72 -13.08
CA MET A 92 -5.82 -2.71 -12.58
C MET A 92 -4.82 -3.28 -11.58
N PHE A 93 -5.27 -4.20 -10.72
CA PHE A 93 -4.40 -4.90 -9.79
C PHE A 93 -3.34 -5.74 -10.49
N LEU A 94 -3.75 -6.49 -11.52
CA LEU A 94 -2.82 -7.25 -12.36
C LEU A 94 -1.81 -6.33 -13.05
N GLY A 95 -2.27 -5.17 -13.57
CA GLY A 95 -1.38 -4.16 -14.13
C GLY A 95 -0.35 -3.65 -13.11
N THR A 96 -0.81 -3.33 -11.90
CA THR A 96 0.06 -2.87 -10.79
C THR A 96 1.06 -3.95 -10.39
N PHE A 97 0.63 -5.21 -10.31
CA PHE A 97 1.47 -6.36 -10.00
C PHE A 97 2.58 -6.56 -11.04
N VAL A 98 2.21 -6.54 -12.33
CA VAL A 98 3.16 -6.68 -13.44
C VAL A 98 4.16 -5.53 -13.45
N CYS A 99 3.70 -4.28 -13.34
CA CYS A 99 4.60 -3.13 -13.25
C CYS A 99 5.54 -3.21 -12.05
N GLY A 100 5.05 -3.65 -10.89
CA GLY A 100 5.85 -3.84 -9.68
C GLY A 100 6.97 -4.88 -9.86
N ILE A 101 6.67 -6.00 -10.51
CA ILE A 101 7.68 -7.03 -10.84
C ILE A 101 8.74 -6.46 -11.80
N PHE A 102 8.33 -5.70 -12.83
CA PHE A 102 9.30 -5.09 -13.75
C PHE A 102 10.20 -4.08 -13.04
N VAL A 103 9.67 -3.27 -12.13
CA VAL A 103 10.47 -2.37 -11.29
C VAL A 103 11.47 -3.15 -10.44
N MET A 104 11.08 -4.27 -9.84
CA MET A 104 11.98 -5.16 -9.08
C MET A 104 13.11 -5.72 -9.90
N VAL A 105 12.77 -6.30 -11.05
CA VAL A 105 13.76 -6.93 -11.93
C VAL A 105 14.77 -5.90 -12.41
N GLN A 106 14.31 -4.70 -12.77
CA GLN A 106 15.21 -3.65 -13.22
C GLN A 106 16.06 -3.06 -12.10
N THR A 107 15.52 -2.87 -10.91
CA THR A 107 16.30 -2.35 -9.76
C THR A 107 17.32 -3.38 -9.24
N SER A 108 17.12 -4.66 -9.53
CA SER A 108 18.06 -5.73 -9.18
C SER A 108 19.23 -5.87 -10.17
N GLN A 109 19.22 -5.15 -11.30
CA GLN A 109 20.30 -5.24 -12.29
C GLN A 109 21.51 -4.39 -11.89
N PRO A 110 22.76 -4.89 -12.05
CA PRO A 110 23.97 -4.14 -11.72
C PRO A 110 24.04 -2.81 -12.50
N GLY A 111 24.15 -1.68 -11.77
CA GLY A 111 24.22 -0.34 -12.34
C GLY A 111 22.86 0.30 -12.68
N ALA A 112 21.75 -0.37 -12.36
CA ALA A 112 20.42 0.20 -12.46
C ALA A 112 19.97 0.75 -11.09
N ASN A 113 19.44 1.98 -11.11
CA ASN A 113 18.94 2.68 -9.93
C ASN A 113 17.48 3.07 -10.15
N LEU A 114 16.80 3.49 -9.08
CA LEU A 114 15.47 4.10 -9.18
C LEU A 114 15.42 5.25 -10.20
N TRP A 115 16.49 6.04 -10.29
CA TRP A 115 16.59 7.21 -11.18
C TRP A 115 17.00 6.87 -12.62
N THR A 116 17.25 5.60 -12.94
CA THR A 116 17.55 5.21 -14.32
C THR A 116 16.29 5.37 -15.17
N ARG A 117 16.45 5.95 -16.37
CA ARG A 117 15.32 6.29 -17.27
C ARG A 117 14.38 5.12 -17.54
N VAL A 118 14.93 3.90 -17.58
CA VAL A 118 14.15 2.68 -17.78
C VAL A 118 13.28 2.37 -16.56
N THR A 119 13.84 2.41 -15.34
CA THR A 119 13.10 2.21 -14.09
C THR A 119 12.04 3.27 -13.88
N VAL A 120 12.34 4.54 -14.18
CA VAL A 120 11.39 5.67 -14.10
C VAL A 120 10.14 5.42 -14.96
N ASN A 121 10.32 4.89 -16.17
CA ASN A 121 9.21 4.60 -17.08
C ASN A 121 8.26 3.51 -16.56
N PHE A 122 8.71 2.63 -15.68
CA PHE A 122 7.86 1.61 -15.06
C PHE A 122 7.36 2.02 -13.66
N LEU A 123 8.11 2.87 -12.96
CA LEU A 123 7.77 3.37 -11.63
C LEU A 123 6.58 4.34 -11.67
N ILE A 124 6.55 5.26 -12.65
CA ILE A 124 5.44 6.23 -12.78
C ILE A 124 4.10 5.53 -13.06
N PRO A 125 3.99 4.58 -14.02
CA PRO A 125 2.77 3.80 -14.22
C PRO A 125 2.39 2.98 -12.99
N TYR A 126 3.37 2.37 -12.30
CA TYR A 126 3.11 1.60 -11.08
C TYR A 126 2.40 2.45 -10.01
N PHE A 127 2.96 3.61 -9.66
CA PHE A 127 2.35 4.50 -8.68
C PHE A 127 1.01 5.04 -9.17
N SER A 128 0.89 5.41 -10.45
CA SER A 128 -0.35 5.93 -11.01
C SER A 128 -1.48 4.90 -10.98
N LEU A 129 -1.19 3.65 -11.36
CA LEU A 129 -2.14 2.53 -11.30
C LEU A 129 -2.54 2.20 -9.87
N SER A 130 -1.59 2.19 -8.93
CA SER A 130 -1.87 1.91 -7.52
C SER A 130 -2.76 2.99 -6.88
N ILE A 131 -2.52 4.27 -7.17
CA ILE A 131 -3.37 5.38 -6.72
C ILE A 131 -4.77 5.24 -7.32
N ALA A 132 -4.85 5.04 -8.64
CA ALA A 132 -6.13 4.92 -9.33
C ALA A 132 -6.93 3.73 -8.81
N LEU A 133 -6.29 2.58 -8.57
CA LEU A 133 -6.90 1.42 -7.94
C LEU A 133 -7.45 1.76 -6.55
N ASN A 134 -6.64 2.38 -5.69
CA ASN A 134 -7.07 2.77 -4.34
C ASN A 134 -8.26 3.73 -4.36
N ILE A 135 -8.27 4.72 -5.25
CA ILE A 135 -9.39 5.66 -5.41
C ILE A 135 -10.64 4.95 -5.92
N ILE A 136 -10.52 4.17 -6.99
CA ILE A 136 -11.66 3.46 -7.60
C ILE A 136 -12.27 2.47 -6.62
N VAL A 137 -11.47 1.64 -5.96
CA VAL A 137 -11.96 0.66 -4.99
C VAL A 137 -12.60 1.37 -3.80
N THR A 138 -12.03 2.49 -3.34
CA THR A 138 -12.64 3.30 -2.28
C THR A 138 -14.00 3.86 -2.72
N LEU A 139 -14.09 4.47 -3.90
CA LEU A 139 -15.35 4.99 -4.44
C LEU A 139 -16.41 3.89 -4.61
N MET A 140 -16.00 2.71 -5.05
CA MET A 140 -16.89 1.55 -5.18
C MET A 140 -17.42 1.07 -3.83
N ILE A 141 -16.56 1.01 -2.81
CA ILE A 141 -16.96 0.65 -1.44
C ILE A 141 -17.92 1.71 -0.88
N VAL A 142 -17.57 2.99 -0.99
CA VAL A 142 -18.37 4.12 -0.49
C VAL A 142 -19.73 4.18 -1.20
N GLY A 143 -19.74 4.08 -2.52
CA GLY A 143 -20.96 4.14 -3.34
C GLY A 143 -21.90 2.96 -3.11
N TYR A 144 -21.36 1.75 -2.96
CA TYR A 144 -22.15 0.59 -2.55
C TYR A 144 -22.76 0.80 -1.17
N LEU A 145 -21.95 1.25 -0.19
CA LEU A 145 -22.46 1.45 1.16
C LEU A 145 -23.51 2.54 1.25
N PHE A 146 -23.36 3.62 0.47
CA PHE A 146 -24.33 4.71 0.43
C PHE A 146 -25.67 4.27 -0.19
N SER A 147 -25.62 3.53 -1.31
CA SER A 147 -26.82 3.00 -1.96
C SER A 147 -27.55 1.97 -1.11
N HIS A 148 -26.82 1.11 -0.40
CA HIS A 148 -27.40 0.07 0.45
C HIS A 148 -27.67 0.52 1.89
N ARG A 149 -27.36 1.77 2.24
CA ARG A 149 -27.55 2.32 3.59
C ARG A 149 -28.97 2.10 4.12
N ARG A 150 -30.00 2.37 3.30
CA ARG A 150 -31.41 2.21 3.70
C ARG A 150 -31.81 0.75 3.92
N SER A 151 -31.31 -0.16 3.07
CA SER A 151 -31.58 -1.60 3.18
C SER A 151 -30.88 -2.21 4.40
N ILE A 152 -29.66 -1.76 4.69
CA ILE A 152 -28.87 -2.18 5.86
C ILE A 152 -29.45 -1.61 7.15
N GLU A 153 -29.87 -0.34 7.16
CA GLU A 153 -30.55 0.29 8.31
C GLU A 153 -31.86 -0.42 8.65
N ALA A 154 -32.60 -0.90 7.63
CA ALA A 154 -33.84 -1.65 7.81
C ALA A 154 -33.64 -3.08 8.32
N SER A 155 -32.50 -3.72 8.01
CA SER A 155 -32.24 -5.13 8.36
C SER A 155 -31.46 -5.33 9.65
N ILE A 156 -30.60 -4.37 10.05
CA ILE A 156 -29.65 -4.55 11.17
C ILE A 156 -29.78 -3.45 12.25
N GLY A 157 -30.62 -2.42 12.05
CA GLY A 157 -30.92 -1.39 13.04
C GLY A 157 -29.86 -0.28 13.19
N LYS A 158 -30.25 0.83 13.85
CA LYS A 158 -29.49 2.10 13.90
C LYS A 158 -28.08 1.99 14.51
N GLN A 159 -27.82 1.01 15.37
CA GLN A 159 -26.53 0.85 16.05
C GLN A 159 -25.42 0.36 15.11
N HIS A 160 -25.76 -0.55 14.19
CA HIS A 160 -24.82 -0.99 13.15
C HIS A 160 -24.62 0.08 12.07
N ALA A 161 -25.63 0.92 11.78
CA ALA A 161 -25.49 2.08 10.89
C ALA A 161 -24.33 3.01 11.29
N LYS A 162 -24.15 3.26 12.60
CA LYS A 162 -23.04 4.07 13.13
C LYS A 162 -21.68 3.40 12.93
N GLN A 163 -21.60 2.07 13.06
CA GLN A 163 -20.40 1.30 12.73
C GLN A 163 -20.08 1.38 11.23
N TYR A 164 -21.09 1.30 10.36
CA TYR A 164 -20.92 1.43 8.92
C TYR A 164 -20.39 2.80 8.51
N THR A 165 -20.97 3.90 9.00
CA THR A 165 -20.47 5.26 8.69
C THR A 165 -19.03 5.46 9.18
N SER A 166 -18.68 4.91 10.33
CA SER A 166 -17.30 4.95 10.86
C SER A 166 -16.31 4.19 9.97
N VAL A 167 -16.69 3.03 9.41
CA VAL A 167 -15.85 2.27 8.48
C VAL A 167 -15.69 3.01 7.14
N ILE A 168 -16.75 3.65 6.63
CA ILE A 168 -16.68 4.49 5.42
C ILE A 168 -15.70 5.64 5.62
N ALA A 169 -15.81 6.35 6.74
CA ALA A 169 -14.95 7.49 7.06
C ALA A 169 -13.49 7.04 7.10
N MET A 170 -13.18 5.94 7.79
CA MET A 170 -11.82 5.41 7.88
C MET A 170 -11.24 5.00 6.52
N VAL A 171 -12.01 4.29 5.68
CA VAL A 171 -11.53 3.88 4.35
C VAL A 171 -11.26 5.13 3.50
N THR A 172 -12.18 6.10 3.51
CA THR A 172 -12.04 7.36 2.77
C THR A 172 -10.86 8.19 3.26
N GLU A 173 -10.69 8.35 4.57
CA GLU A 173 -9.58 9.08 5.18
C GLU A 173 -8.23 8.45 4.84
N SER A 174 -8.11 7.12 4.94
CA SER A 174 -6.88 6.41 4.60
C SER A 174 -6.53 6.49 3.11
N ALA A 175 -7.52 6.37 2.23
CA ALA A 175 -7.34 6.50 0.78
C ALA A 175 -6.96 7.93 0.38
N ALA A 176 -7.55 8.94 1.03
CA ALA A 176 -7.19 10.34 0.83
C ALA A 176 -5.76 10.62 1.27
N LEU A 177 -5.34 10.12 2.44
CA LEU A 177 -3.97 10.23 2.92
C LEU A 177 -2.98 9.58 1.95
N TYR A 178 -3.22 8.33 1.54
CA TYR A 178 -2.36 7.67 0.54
C TYR A 178 -2.27 8.48 -0.76
N SER A 179 -3.41 8.88 -1.31
CA SER A 179 -3.47 9.64 -2.58
C SER A 179 -2.70 10.97 -2.51
N VAL A 180 -2.84 11.72 -1.41
CA VAL A 180 -2.13 13.00 -1.22
C VAL A 180 -0.61 12.77 -1.17
N PHE A 181 -0.14 11.82 -0.38
CA PHE A 181 1.28 11.52 -0.28
C PHE A 181 1.83 11.01 -1.62
N SER A 182 1.06 10.24 -2.38
CA SER A 182 1.52 9.69 -3.66
C SER A 182 1.59 10.77 -4.73
N ILE A 183 0.66 11.73 -4.74
CA ILE A 183 0.71 12.89 -5.64
C ILE A 183 1.95 13.75 -5.33
N ILE A 184 2.20 14.04 -4.04
CA ILE A 184 3.40 14.78 -3.62
C ILE A 184 4.67 14.05 -4.08
N PHE A 185 4.71 12.73 -3.91
CA PHE A 185 5.81 11.90 -4.38
C PHE A 185 6.00 12.01 -5.90
N ILE A 186 4.95 11.84 -6.71
CA ILE A 186 5.03 11.94 -8.18
C ILE A 186 5.54 13.32 -8.62
N ILE A 187 5.10 14.40 -7.98
CA ILE A 187 5.56 15.77 -8.28
C ILE A 187 7.03 15.95 -7.91
N ALA A 188 7.43 15.52 -6.70
CA ALA A 188 8.82 15.58 -6.25
C ALA A 188 9.73 14.74 -7.15
N TYR A 189 9.26 13.56 -7.55
CA TYR A 189 9.94 12.64 -8.45
C TYR A 189 10.12 13.24 -9.85
N GLY A 190 9.06 13.86 -10.40
CA GLY A 190 9.12 14.56 -11.69
C GLY A 190 10.06 15.77 -11.69
N ARG A 191 10.27 16.40 -10.52
CA ARG A 191 11.21 17.51 -10.33
C ARG A 191 12.64 17.07 -9.99
N ASN A 192 12.91 15.77 -9.87
CA ASN A 192 14.16 15.22 -9.34
C ASN A 192 14.56 15.84 -7.98
N ASP A 193 13.57 16.18 -7.16
CA ASP A 193 13.79 16.77 -5.84
C ASP A 193 14.20 15.68 -4.84
N PRO A 194 15.24 15.88 -3.99
CA PRO A 194 15.62 14.93 -2.94
C PRO A 194 14.47 14.57 -1.99
N ALA A 195 13.41 15.40 -1.90
CA ALA A 195 12.20 15.11 -1.14
C ALA A 195 11.57 13.74 -1.49
N GLN A 196 11.75 13.22 -2.71
CA GLN A 196 11.26 11.90 -3.11
C GLN A 196 11.73 10.77 -2.18
N ASN A 197 12.96 10.85 -1.66
CA ASN A 197 13.55 9.83 -0.79
C ASN A 197 12.92 9.82 0.62
N LEU A 198 12.29 10.93 1.02
CA LEU A 198 11.54 11.03 2.28
C LEU A 198 10.14 10.43 2.14
N PHE A 199 9.47 10.69 1.01
CA PHE A 199 8.08 10.28 0.81
C PHE A 199 7.90 8.82 0.40
N LEU A 200 8.86 8.22 -0.30
CA LEU A 200 8.80 6.81 -0.73
C LEU A 200 8.61 5.82 0.46
N PRO A 201 9.44 5.85 1.52
CA PRO A 201 9.25 4.94 2.66
C PRO A 201 7.99 5.29 3.46
N ALA A 202 7.63 6.58 3.56
CA ALA A 202 6.42 7.00 4.26
C ALA A 202 5.15 6.44 3.60
N LEU A 203 5.11 6.45 2.26
CA LEU A 203 3.99 5.92 1.48
C LEU A 203 3.69 4.45 1.78
N GLY A 204 4.74 3.64 1.86
CA GLY A 204 4.56 2.22 2.15
C GLY A 204 4.01 1.93 3.53
N GLN A 205 4.45 2.70 4.52
CA GLN A 205 3.93 2.57 5.88
C GLN A 205 2.46 2.97 5.94
N VAL A 206 2.06 4.07 5.29
CA VAL A 206 0.66 4.51 5.25
C VAL A 206 -0.24 3.43 4.60
N GLN A 207 0.21 2.84 3.49
CA GLN A 207 -0.55 1.80 2.79
C GLN A 207 -0.68 0.51 3.60
N CYS A 208 0.33 0.12 4.39
CA CYS A 208 0.25 -1.03 5.29
C CYS A 208 -0.62 -0.78 6.53
N ILE A 209 -0.62 0.44 7.08
CA ILE A 209 -1.37 0.78 8.31
C ILE A 209 -2.88 0.81 8.05
N ALA A 210 -3.32 1.27 6.89
CA ALA A 210 -4.73 1.39 6.53
C ALA A 210 -5.54 0.07 6.71
N PRO A 211 -5.15 -1.08 6.11
CA PRO A 211 -5.87 -2.33 6.29
C PRO A 211 -5.82 -2.83 7.75
N LEU A 212 -4.74 -2.58 8.49
CA LEU A 212 -4.61 -2.95 9.90
C LEU A 212 -5.60 -2.20 10.78
N LEU A 213 -5.71 -0.87 10.61
CA LEU A 213 -6.66 -0.04 11.37
C LEU A 213 -8.11 -0.46 11.12
N ILE A 214 -8.43 -0.78 9.86
CA ILE A 214 -9.78 -1.23 9.51
C ILE A 214 -10.07 -2.59 10.14
N LEU A 215 -9.12 -3.53 10.11
CA LEU A 215 -9.29 -4.86 10.69
C LEU A 215 -9.42 -4.79 12.22
N LEU A 216 -8.61 -3.97 12.88
CA LEU A 216 -8.68 -3.68 14.31
C LEU A 216 -10.05 -3.12 14.71
N ARG A 217 -10.58 -2.18 13.92
CA ARG A 217 -11.90 -1.59 14.17
C ARG A 217 -13.04 -2.59 14.03
N VAL A 218 -12.97 -3.47 13.02
CA VAL A 218 -13.96 -4.55 12.85
C VAL A 218 -13.90 -5.54 14.02
N ALA A 219 -12.70 -5.86 14.51
CA ALA A 219 -12.53 -6.70 15.69
C ALA A 219 -13.16 -6.06 16.95
N TYR A 220 -12.85 -4.79 17.23
CA TYR A 220 -13.46 -4.07 18.36
C TYR A 220 -14.98 -3.89 18.21
N GLY A 221 -15.47 -3.65 16.98
CA GLY A 221 -16.89 -3.51 16.70
C GLY A 221 -17.68 -4.81 16.94
N ARG A 222 -17.06 -5.98 16.77
CA ARG A 222 -17.65 -7.29 17.11
C ARG A 222 -17.55 -7.62 18.59
N ALA A 223 -16.41 -7.33 19.23
CA ALA A 223 -16.21 -7.56 20.65
C ALA A 223 -17.21 -6.76 21.53
N TYR A 224 -17.56 -5.53 21.12
CA TYR A 224 -18.56 -4.74 21.82
C TYR A 224 -19.96 -5.37 21.74
N THR A 225 -20.31 -5.98 20.60
CA THR A 225 -21.61 -6.65 20.39
C THR A 225 -21.71 -7.97 21.15
N GLU A 226 -20.63 -8.74 21.27
CA GLU A 226 -20.61 -9.99 22.05
C GLU A 226 -20.63 -9.75 23.56
N ALA A 227 -20.06 -8.65 24.06
CA ALA A 227 -20.07 -8.31 25.49
C ALA A 227 -21.39 -7.67 25.97
N THR A 228 -22.27 -7.25 25.05
CA THR A 228 -23.59 -6.67 25.38
C THR A 228 -24.78 -7.57 25.03
N SER A 229 -24.52 -8.83 24.66
CA SER A 229 -25.54 -9.87 24.47
C SER A 229 -25.47 -10.92 25.57
#